data_AF-A0A6C0L3F4-F1
#
_entry.id   AF-A0A6C0L3F4-F1
#
_cell.length_a   1.000
_cell.length_b   1.000
_cell.length_c   1.000
_cell.angle_alpha   90.00
_cell.angle_beta   90.00
_cell.angle_gamma   90.00
#
_symmetry.space_group_name_H-M   'P 1'
#
loop_
_entity.id
_entity.type
_entity.pdbx_description
1 polymer ?
#
loop_
_entity_poly.entity_id
_entity_poly.type
_entity_poly.pdbx_seq_one_letter_code
_entity_poly.pdbx_strand_id
1 'polypeptide(L)'
;MNSSVLEAYDTDIMELRKEKERIENEIRIRQVKYKDLTLEIHKLPKDIQVKMYVYAIKKFRRDRILDTPLVPSWVEYKRYIDLEMKKAILDNVHFLHLEFNTLPENKEWIPGCQCDFCKDKGRDKEWNLLKDDEDFFYQCIHCYDYELNYWNQGYIMIDDTYIVIFNNEKGSFEDPLHEDPHESPIYFTEEVCH
;
A
#
# COMPACT_ATOMS: atom_id res chain seq x y z
N MET A 1 12.34 23.00 -18.90
CA MET A 1 13.41 22.02 -19.17
C MET A 1 13.18 20.81 -18.25
N ASN A 2 12.67 19.74 -18.86
CA ASN A 2 12.87 18.32 -18.56
C ASN A 2 12.81 17.78 -17.11
N SER A 3 11.59 17.74 -16.53
CA SER A 3 11.27 16.85 -15.41
C SER A 3 11.36 15.36 -15.81
N SER A 4 11.02 15.00 -17.06
CA SER A 4 11.12 13.61 -17.55
C SER A 4 12.55 13.07 -17.70
N VAL A 5 13.54 13.96 -17.86
CA VAL A 5 14.95 13.55 -17.95
C VAL A 5 15.51 13.25 -16.56
N LEU A 6 15.11 14.01 -15.55
CA LEU A 6 15.49 13.77 -14.15
C LEU A 6 14.94 12.42 -13.64
N GLU A 7 13.69 12.11 -13.94
CA GLU A 7 13.05 10.82 -13.56
C GLU A 7 13.71 9.60 -14.23
N ALA A 8 14.14 9.74 -15.49
CA ALA A 8 14.89 8.70 -16.20
C ALA A 8 16.27 8.47 -15.55
N TYR A 9 16.98 9.55 -15.17
CA TYR A 9 18.27 9.45 -14.47
C TYR A 9 18.15 8.78 -13.10
N ASP A 10 17.10 9.06 -12.32
CA ASP A 10 16.89 8.43 -11.01
C ASP A 10 16.59 6.93 -11.13
N THR A 11 15.87 6.53 -12.18
CA THR A 11 15.59 5.13 -12.50
C THR A 11 16.87 4.37 -12.86
N ASP A 12 17.70 4.94 -13.74
CA ASP A 12 18.99 4.36 -14.15
C ASP A 12 19.96 4.21 -12.95
N ILE A 13 20.00 5.20 -12.05
CA ILE A 13 20.81 5.14 -10.83
C ILE A 13 20.32 4.03 -9.89
N MET A 14 19.01 3.84 -9.73
CA MET A 14 18.44 2.76 -8.92
C MET A 14 18.76 1.39 -9.50
N GLU A 15 18.68 1.22 -10.81
CA GLU A 15 19.05 -0.04 -11.48
C GLU A 15 20.54 -0.35 -11.32
N LEU A 16 21.42 0.63 -11.51
CA LEU A 16 22.86 0.48 -11.29
C LEU A 16 23.19 0.07 -9.84
N ARG A 17 22.46 0.61 -8.85
CA ARG A 17 22.63 0.21 -7.43
C ARG A 17 22.22 -1.23 -7.19
N LYS A 18 21.07 -1.66 -7.71
CA LYS A 18 20.60 -3.05 -7.61
C LYS A 18 21.59 -4.02 -8.26
N GLU A 19 22.11 -3.64 -9.43
CA GLU A 19 23.06 -4.46 -10.16
C GLU A 19 24.40 -4.58 -9.42
N LYS A 20 24.89 -3.48 -8.85
CA LYS A 20 26.06 -3.49 -7.98
C LYS A 20 25.87 -4.42 -6.78
N GLU A 21 24.74 -4.31 -6.09
CA GLU A 21 24.43 -5.17 -4.93
C GLU A 21 24.38 -6.65 -5.33
N ARG A 22 23.82 -6.97 -6.49
CA ARG A 22 23.81 -8.32 -7.07
C ARG A 22 25.23 -8.86 -7.26
N ILE A 23 26.10 -8.08 -7.89
CA ILE A 23 27.50 -8.45 -8.15
C ILE A 23 28.26 -8.64 -6.84
N GLU A 24 28.10 -7.73 -5.87
CA GLU A 24 28.73 -7.83 -4.55
C GLU A 24 28.30 -9.10 -3.80
N ASN A 25 27.00 -9.42 -3.86
CA ASN A 25 26.47 -10.65 -3.28
C ASN A 25 27.04 -11.90 -3.96
N GLU A 26 27.16 -11.92 -5.29
CA GLU A 26 27.79 -13.03 -6.01
C GLU A 26 29.26 -13.22 -5.60
N ILE A 27 30.02 -12.14 -5.51
CA ILE A 27 31.43 -12.19 -5.07
C ILE A 27 31.51 -12.77 -3.66
N ARG A 28 30.64 -12.31 -2.75
CA ARG A 28 30.59 -12.81 -1.37
C ARG A 28 30.25 -14.31 -1.31
N ILE A 29 29.28 -14.76 -2.12
CA ILE A 29 28.93 -16.18 -2.21
C ILE A 29 30.13 -17.00 -2.73
N ARG A 30 30.82 -16.52 -3.77
CA ARG A 30 32.02 -17.20 -4.29
C ARG A 30 33.12 -17.27 -3.23
N GLN A 31 33.40 -16.17 -2.54
CA GLN A 31 34.37 -16.14 -1.45
C GLN A 31 34.04 -17.19 -0.40
N VAL A 32 32.78 -17.28 0.06
CA VAL A 32 32.35 -18.28 1.04
C VAL A 32 32.50 -19.71 0.50
N LYS A 33 32.16 -19.96 -0.77
CA LYS A 33 32.30 -21.29 -1.39
C LYS A 33 33.74 -21.80 -1.39
N TYR A 34 34.70 -20.91 -1.60
CA TYR A 34 36.13 -21.27 -1.68
C TYR A 34 36.88 -21.15 -0.35
N LYS A 35 36.21 -20.87 0.78
CA LYS A 35 36.86 -20.94 2.09
C LYS A 35 37.18 -22.38 2.45
N ASP A 36 38.35 -22.59 3.07
CA ASP A 36 38.81 -23.90 3.54
C ASP A 36 37.72 -24.63 4.36
N LEU A 37 37.07 -23.93 5.28
CA LEU A 37 35.97 -24.48 6.08
C LEU A 37 34.83 -25.03 5.22
N THR A 38 34.43 -24.31 4.17
CA THR A 38 33.35 -24.75 3.28
C THR A 38 33.77 -25.99 2.49
N LEU A 39 35.03 -26.03 2.04
CA LEU A 39 35.60 -27.19 1.36
C LEU A 39 35.66 -28.41 2.27
N GLU A 40 36.08 -28.26 3.53
CA GLU A 40 36.08 -29.34 4.52
C GLU A 40 34.66 -29.84 4.82
N ILE A 41 33.67 -28.93 4.96
CA ILE A 41 32.26 -29.31 5.17
C ILE A 41 31.75 -30.14 3.98
N HIS A 42 32.13 -29.79 2.75
CA HIS A 42 31.69 -30.52 1.56
C HIS A 42 32.25 -31.95 1.48
N LYS A 43 33.37 -32.24 2.16
CA LYS A 43 33.94 -33.60 2.26
C LYS A 43 33.15 -34.50 3.20
N LEU A 44 32.33 -33.94 4.10
CA LEU A 44 31.52 -34.71 5.04
C LEU A 44 30.35 -35.42 4.35
N PRO A 45 29.79 -36.49 4.93
CA PRO A 45 28.53 -37.07 4.47
C PRO A 45 27.37 -36.06 4.41
N LYS A 46 26.48 -36.23 3.43
CA LYS A 46 25.38 -35.28 3.17
C LYS A 46 24.45 -35.08 4.36
N ASP A 47 24.19 -36.13 5.14
CA ASP A 47 23.36 -36.05 6.34
C ASP A 47 23.98 -35.16 7.42
N ILE A 48 25.30 -35.20 7.59
CA ILE A 48 26.04 -34.34 8.52
C ILE A 48 26.03 -32.89 8.03
N GLN A 49 26.23 -32.65 6.72
CA GLN A 49 26.13 -31.30 6.14
C GLN A 49 24.76 -30.66 6.43
N VAL A 50 23.67 -31.42 6.24
CA VAL A 50 22.30 -30.97 6.51
C VAL A 50 22.11 -30.65 8.00
N LYS A 51 22.58 -31.52 8.90
CA LYS A 51 22.50 -31.27 10.35
C LYS A 51 23.25 -29.99 10.73
N MET A 52 24.48 -29.80 10.24
CA MET A 52 25.27 -28.60 10.48
C MET A 52 24.55 -27.33 10.00
N TYR A 53 23.95 -27.38 8.80
CA TYR A 53 23.15 -26.27 8.28
C TYR A 53 21.97 -25.94 9.20
N VAL A 54 21.20 -26.94 9.62
CA VAL A 54 20.05 -26.75 10.52
C VAL A 54 20.50 -26.12 11.85
N TYR A 55 21.59 -26.61 12.45
CA TYR A 55 22.12 -26.05 13.69
C TYR A 55 22.61 -24.61 13.51
N ALA A 56 23.31 -24.31 12.42
CA ALA A 56 23.80 -22.97 12.12
C ALA A 56 22.65 -21.98 11.94
N ILE A 57 21.59 -22.36 11.22
CA ILE A 57 20.39 -21.52 11.05
C ILE A 57 19.65 -21.33 12.37
N LYS A 58 19.48 -22.38 13.17
CA LYS A 58 18.85 -22.28 14.51
C LYS A 58 19.62 -21.32 15.42
N LYS A 59 20.95 -21.43 15.44
CA LYS A 59 21.83 -20.54 16.20
C LYS A 59 21.74 -19.11 15.69
N PHE A 60 21.89 -18.91 14.37
CA PHE A 60 21.79 -17.60 13.74
C PHE A 60 20.46 -16.90 14.08
N ARG A 61 19.33 -17.62 13.97
CA ARG A 61 18.02 -17.06 14.32
C ARG A 61 17.94 -16.70 15.80
N ARG A 62 18.40 -17.57 16.71
CA ARG A 62 18.41 -17.29 18.15
C ARG A 62 19.22 -16.03 18.47
N ASP A 63 20.40 -15.92 17.89
CA ASP A 63 21.32 -14.81 18.15
C ASP A 63 20.79 -13.50 17.54
N ARG A 64 20.11 -13.57 16.38
CA ARG A 64 19.59 -12.40 15.65
C ARG A 64 18.18 -11.97 16.06
N ILE A 65 17.37 -12.85 16.66
CA ILE A 65 16.00 -12.55 17.07
C ILE A 65 15.96 -11.38 18.06
N LEU A 66 16.97 -11.28 18.94
CA LEU A 66 17.09 -10.19 19.91
C LEU A 66 17.44 -8.84 19.24
N ASP A 67 18.12 -8.87 18.10
CA ASP A 67 18.55 -7.69 17.36
C ASP A 67 17.55 -7.27 16.26
N THR A 68 16.60 -8.14 15.90
CA THR A 68 15.53 -7.81 14.97
C THR A 68 14.44 -7.05 15.70
N PRO A 69 14.08 -5.82 15.29
CA PRO A 69 12.91 -5.15 15.85
C PRO A 69 11.69 -6.05 15.62
N LEU A 70 10.97 -6.35 16.70
CA LEU A 70 9.69 -7.04 16.60
C LEU A 70 8.79 -6.16 15.74
N VAL A 71 8.40 -6.65 14.56
CA VAL A 71 7.42 -5.97 13.72
C VAL A 71 6.07 -6.16 14.40
N PRO A 72 5.38 -5.08 14.81
CA PRO A 72 4.04 -5.23 15.36
C PRO A 72 3.10 -5.91 14.38
N SER A 73 2.20 -6.74 14.88
CA SER A 73 1.23 -7.48 14.06
C SER A 73 0.37 -6.58 13.17
N TRP A 74 0.11 -5.34 13.61
CA TRP A 74 -0.67 -4.37 12.85
C TRP A 74 0.05 -3.79 11.63
N VAL A 75 1.37 -3.95 11.49
CA VAL A 75 2.12 -3.38 10.35
C VAL A 75 1.67 -3.98 9.02
N GLU A 76 1.36 -5.28 8.99
CA GLU A 76 0.88 -5.92 7.76
C GLU A 76 -0.52 -5.42 7.39
N TYR A 77 -1.40 -5.27 8.38
CA TYR A 77 -2.74 -4.73 8.19
C TYR A 77 -2.70 -3.26 7.74
N LYS A 78 -1.88 -2.43 8.39
CA LYS A 78 -1.69 -1.03 7.99
C LYS A 78 -1.19 -0.93 6.55
N ARG A 79 -0.20 -1.74 6.18
CA ARG A 79 0.30 -1.80 4.80
C ARG A 79 -0.80 -2.18 3.81
N TYR A 80 -1.68 -3.10 4.17
CA TYR A 80 -2.83 -3.46 3.34
C TYR A 80 -3.79 -2.27 3.18
N ILE A 81 -4.17 -1.60 4.27
CA ILE A 81 -5.04 -0.42 4.23
C ILE A 81 -4.42 0.71 3.39
N ASP A 82 -3.13 1.01 3.59
CA ASP A 82 -2.42 2.05 2.83
C ASP A 82 -2.41 1.76 1.32
N LEU A 83 -2.24 0.49 0.93
CA LEU A 83 -2.30 0.06 -0.47
C LEU A 83 -3.70 0.21 -1.05
N GLU A 84 -4.74 -0.16 -0.30
CA GLU A 84 -6.13 0.01 -0.73
C GLU A 84 -6.53 1.49 -0.83
N MET A 85 -6.10 2.33 0.12
CA MET A 85 -6.30 3.79 0.04
C MET A 85 -5.58 4.38 -1.18
N LYS A 86 -4.38 3.90 -1.49
CA LYS A 86 -3.66 4.32 -2.69
C LYS A 86 -4.42 3.99 -3.97
N LYS A 87 -5.12 2.84 -4.04
CA LYS A 87 -6.01 2.52 -5.17
C LYS A 87 -7.14 3.53 -5.30
N ALA A 88 -7.74 3.98 -4.20
CA ALA A 88 -8.79 4.99 -4.27
C ALA A 88 -8.31 6.30 -4.92
N ILE A 89 -7.09 6.73 -4.59
CA ILE A 89 -6.50 7.97 -5.11
C ILE A 89 -6.06 7.83 -6.57
N LEU A 90 -5.29 6.78 -6.88
CA LEU A 90 -4.66 6.62 -8.21
C LEU A 90 -5.62 6.07 -9.25
N ASP A 91 -6.44 5.09 -8.86
CA ASP A 91 -7.32 4.39 -9.77
C ASP A 91 -8.73 4.97 -9.75
N ASN A 92 -8.99 6.08 -9.04
CA ASN A 92 -10.33 6.67 -8.90
C ASN A 92 -11.39 5.61 -8.52
N VAL A 93 -11.03 4.79 -7.52
CA VAL A 93 -11.93 3.82 -6.91
C VAL A 93 -12.60 4.49 -5.73
N HIS A 94 -13.92 4.50 -5.70
CA HIS A 94 -14.64 5.07 -4.56
C HIS A 94 -14.30 4.29 -3.29
N PHE A 95 -14.17 5.01 -2.16
CA PHE A 95 -13.86 4.42 -0.86
C PHE A 95 -14.84 3.30 -0.48
N LEU A 96 -16.10 3.44 -0.86
CA LEU A 96 -17.15 2.42 -0.68
C LEU A 96 -16.94 1.15 -1.51
N HIS A 97 -16.03 1.12 -2.48
CA HIS A 97 -15.71 -0.07 -3.29
C HIS A 97 -14.37 -0.71 -2.96
N LEU A 98 -13.64 -0.17 -1.99
CA LEU A 98 -12.43 -0.81 -1.47
C LEU A 98 -12.79 -2.11 -0.74
N GLU A 99 -11.92 -3.11 -0.85
CA GLU A 99 -12.18 -4.46 -0.37
C GLU A 99 -12.41 -4.53 1.14
N PHE A 100 -11.78 -3.62 1.90
CA PHE A 100 -11.95 -3.57 3.35
C PHE A 100 -13.25 -2.90 3.81
N ASN A 101 -13.89 -2.11 2.94
CA ASN A 101 -15.00 -1.24 3.34
C ASN A 101 -16.36 -1.86 3.02
N THR A 102 -16.45 -2.68 1.96
CA THR A 102 -17.73 -3.24 1.48
C THR A 102 -17.59 -4.68 1.02
N LEU A 103 -18.42 -5.56 1.58
CA LEU A 103 -18.54 -6.95 1.17
C LEU A 103 -19.01 -7.06 -0.30
N PRO A 104 -18.55 -8.06 -1.08
CA PRO A 104 -18.90 -8.21 -2.49
C PRO A 104 -20.40 -8.16 -2.77
N GLU A 105 -21.23 -8.71 -1.87
CA GLU A 105 -22.68 -8.77 -1.99
C GLU A 105 -23.36 -7.41 -1.81
N ASN A 106 -22.70 -6.49 -1.07
CA ASN A 106 -23.19 -5.16 -0.76
C ASN A 106 -22.60 -4.08 -1.69
N LYS A 107 -21.82 -4.47 -2.70
CA LYS A 107 -21.27 -3.53 -3.67
C LYS A 107 -22.38 -3.00 -4.57
N GLU A 108 -22.60 -1.69 -4.52
CA GLU A 108 -23.50 -0.99 -5.41
C GLU A 108 -22.73 -0.44 -6.62
N TRP A 109 -23.42 0.01 -7.67
CA TRP A 109 -22.71 0.64 -8.78
C TRP A 109 -22.61 2.14 -8.50
N ILE A 110 -21.39 2.67 -8.54
CA ILE A 110 -21.12 4.09 -8.32
C ILE A 110 -20.68 4.73 -9.64
N PRO A 111 -21.34 5.82 -10.08
CA PRO A 111 -20.96 6.57 -11.27
C PRO A 111 -19.51 7.05 -11.22
N GLY A 112 -18.79 6.93 -12.34
CA GLY A 112 -17.39 7.38 -12.44
C GLY A 112 -16.35 6.49 -11.77
N CYS A 113 -16.76 5.54 -10.94
CA CYS A 113 -15.84 4.58 -10.31
C CYS A 113 -15.15 3.70 -11.35
N GLN A 114 -13.83 3.56 -11.27
CA GLN A 114 -13.05 2.74 -12.19
C GLN A 114 -12.71 1.35 -11.63
N CYS A 115 -13.36 0.89 -10.56
CA CYS A 115 -13.17 -0.47 -10.08
C CYS A 115 -13.75 -1.48 -11.09
N ASP A 116 -13.25 -2.71 -11.05
CA ASP A 116 -13.67 -3.76 -11.99
C ASP A 116 -15.17 -4.04 -11.91
N PHE A 117 -15.75 -3.98 -10.71
CA PHE A 117 -17.20 -4.14 -10.51
C PHE A 117 -18.01 -3.07 -11.27
N CYS A 118 -17.63 -1.80 -11.15
CA CYS A 118 -18.35 -0.70 -11.80
C CYS A 118 -18.14 -0.65 -13.31
N LYS A 119 -16.95 -1.05 -13.77
CA LYS A 119 -16.63 -1.18 -15.19
C LYS A 119 -17.46 -2.28 -15.84
N ASP A 120 -17.61 -3.43 -15.19
CA ASP A 120 -18.35 -4.57 -15.73
C ASP A 120 -19.87 -4.35 -15.74
N LYS A 121 -20.40 -3.70 -14.70
CA LYS A 121 -21.85 -3.44 -14.62
C LYS A 121 -22.36 -2.32 -15.53
N GLY A 122 -21.49 -1.64 -16.29
CA GLY A 122 -21.77 -0.56 -17.26
C GLY A 122 -23.25 -0.25 -17.53
N ARG A 123 -23.84 0.66 -16.73
CA ARG A 123 -25.25 1.06 -16.84
C ARG A 123 -25.37 2.35 -17.65
N ASP A 124 -25.24 2.25 -18.97
CA ASP A 124 -25.37 3.38 -19.92
C ASP A 124 -26.66 4.19 -19.75
N LYS A 125 -27.74 3.54 -19.29
CA LYS A 125 -29.03 4.20 -19.01
C LYS A 125 -28.96 5.17 -17.82
N GLU A 126 -28.22 4.81 -16.78
CA GLU A 126 -28.11 5.62 -15.56
C GLU A 126 -27.11 6.76 -15.72
N TRP A 127 -26.11 6.59 -16.60
CA TRP A 127 -25.26 7.68 -17.08
C TRP A 127 -26.03 8.84 -17.71
N ASN A 128 -27.16 8.57 -18.35
CA ASN A 128 -28.01 9.64 -18.89
C ASN A 128 -28.80 10.34 -17.78
N LEU A 129 -29.24 9.63 -16.74
CA LEU A 129 -29.94 10.22 -15.59
C LEU A 129 -29.04 11.19 -14.82
N LEU A 130 -27.75 10.87 -14.68
CA LEU A 130 -26.75 11.75 -14.06
C LEU A 130 -26.55 13.09 -14.77
N LYS A 131 -26.78 13.16 -16.08
CA LYS A 131 -26.66 14.43 -16.83
C LYS A 131 -27.81 15.38 -16.51
N ASP A 132 -28.95 14.82 -16.15
CA ASP A 132 -30.19 15.56 -15.97
C ASP A 132 -30.47 15.85 -14.48
N ASP A 133 -29.83 15.12 -13.54
CA ASP A 133 -30.08 15.19 -12.10
C ASP A 133 -28.79 14.98 -11.27
N GLU A 134 -28.29 16.06 -10.66
CA GLU A 134 -27.15 16.01 -9.74
C GLU A 134 -27.48 15.33 -8.39
N ASP A 135 -28.74 15.38 -7.94
CA ASP A 135 -29.16 14.76 -6.67
C ASP A 135 -29.07 13.23 -6.76
N PHE A 136 -29.28 12.67 -7.96
CA PHE A 136 -29.10 11.26 -8.23
C PHE A 136 -27.65 10.81 -8.00
N PHE A 137 -26.65 11.65 -8.33
CA PHE A 137 -25.26 11.34 -8.04
C PHE A 137 -25.02 11.21 -6.53
N TYR A 138 -25.47 12.19 -5.74
CA TYR A 138 -25.31 12.20 -4.29
C TYR A 138 -25.96 10.99 -3.61
N GLN A 139 -27.11 10.55 -4.13
CA GLN A 139 -27.76 9.32 -3.67
C GLN A 139 -26.92 8.07 -3.94
N CYS A 140 -26.28 7.97 -5.12
CA CYS A 140 -25.45 6.82 -5.48
C CYS A 140 -24.15 6.72 -4.66
N ILE A 141 -23.59 7.84 -4.22
CA ILE A 141 -22.39 7.85 -3.36
C ILE A 141 -22.76 7.81 -1.86
N HIS A 142 -24.05 7.64 -1.53
CA HIS A 142 -24.59 7.72 -0.16
C HIS A 142 -24.13 8.97 0.61
N CYS A 143 -23.90 10.06 -0.12
CA CYS A 143 -23.52 11.34 0.46
C CYS A 143 -24.80 12.14 0.71
N TYR A 144 -25.46 11.84 1.83
CA TYR A 144 -26.74 12.46 2.22
C TYR A 144 -26.59 13.79 2.95
N ASP A 145 -25.35 14.30 3.08
CA ASP A 145 -25.12 15.59 3.70
C ASP A 145 -25.68 16.70 2.80
N TYR A 146 -26.63 17.47 3.33
CA TYR A 146 -27.14 18.70 2.72
C TYR A 146 -26.05 19.77 2.56
N GLU A 147 -24.95 19.64 3.30
CA GLU A 147 -23.74 20.42 3.12
C GLU A 147 -22.85 19.68 2.12
N LEU A 148 -22.73 20.23 0.91
CA LEU A 148 -21.85 19.75 -0.16
C LEU A 148 -20.52 19.27 0.43
N ASN A 149 -20.16 18.01 0.18
CA ASN A 149 -18.93 17.44 0.72
C ASN A 149 -17.70 18.11 0.05
N TYR A 150 -17.24 19.20 0.65
CA TYR A 150 -16.15 20.06 0.16
C TYR A 150 -14.76 19.43 0.29
N TRP A 151 -14.67 18.21 0.83
CA TRP A 151 -13.40 17.54 1.14
C TRP A 151 -12.45 17.58 -0.06
N ASN A 152 -12.95 17.24 -1.25
CA ASN A 152 -12.13 17.13 -2.46
C ASN A 152 -12.51 18.18 -3.53
N GLN A 153 -13.27 19.22 -3.20
CA GLN A 153 -13.65 20.26 -4.17
C GLN A 153 -12.62 21.39 -4.18
N GLY A 154 -11.76 21.45 -5.20
CA GLY A 154 -10.88 22.57 -5.46
C GLY A 154 -11.55 23.63 -6.34
N TYR A 155 -11.02 24.86 -6.30
CA TYR A 155 -11.43 25.93 -7.19
C TYR A 155 -10.21 26.39 -7.99
N ILE A 156 -10.34 26.42 -9.31
CA ILE A 156 -9.38 27.10 -10.18
C ILE A 156 -10.04 28.37 -10.69
N MET A 157 -9.39 29.50 -10.45
CA MET A 157 -9.77 30.78 -11.03
C MET A 157 -9.23 30.87 -12.47
N ILE A 158 -10.11 31.19 -13.41
CA ILE A 158 -9.76 31.56 -14.78
C ILE A 158 -10.43 32.90 -15.05
N ASP A 159 -9.61 33.96 -15.11
CA ASP A 159 -10.03 35.35 -15.15
C ASP A 159 -11.00 35.69 -13.99
N ASP A 160 -12.21 36.16 -14.29
CA ASP A 160 -13.25 36.53 -13.32
C ASP A 160 -14.23 35.37 -13.00
N THR A 161 -13.91 34.16 -13.45
CA THR A 161 -14.74 32.96 -13.27
C THR A 161 -13.99 31.90 -12.49
N TYR A 162 -14.72 31.07 -11.74
CA TYR A 162 -14.16 29.89 -11.09
C TYR A 162 -14.74 28.63 -11.70
N ILE A 163 -13.91 27.59 -11.79
CA ILE A 163 -14.34 26.24 -12.13
C ILE A 163 -14.14 25.38 -10.89
N VAL A 164 -15.22 24.69 -10.49
CA VAL A 164 -15.14 23.66 -9.44
C VAL A 164 -14.48 22.45 -10.05
N ILE A 165 -13.34 22.04 -9.49
CA ILE A 165 -12.62 20.86 -9.91
C ILE A 165 -12.52 19.87 -8.75
N PHE A 166 -12.45 18.59 -9.07
CA PHE A 166 -12.07 17.59 -8.08
C PHE A 166 -10.55 17.69 -7.83
N ASN A 167 -10.16 18.08 -6.62
CA ASN A 167 -8.78 18.14 -6.16
C ASN A 167 -8.56 17.01 -5.14
N ASN A 168 -7.87 15.96 -5.59
CA ASN A 168 -7.53 14.77 -4.79
C ASN A 168 -6.46 15.04 -3.72
N GLU A 169 -5.79 16.19 -3.75
CA GLU A 169 -4.81 16.62 -2.74
C GLU A 169 -5.41 17.55 -1.68
N LYS A 170 -6.63 18.07 -1.91
CA LYS A 170 -7.30 18.94 -0.94
C LYS A 170 -7.67 18.11 0.30
N GLY A 171 -7.21 18.54 1.48
CA GLY A 171 -7.38 17.80 2.74
C GLY A 171 -6.41 16.63 2.92
N SER A 172 -5.55 16.34 1.93
CA SER A 172 -4.40 15.48 2.16
C SER A 172 -3.34 16.27 2.94
N PHE A 173 -3.00 15.79 4.14
CA PHE A 173 -2.05 16.37 5.10
C PHE A 173 -2.57 17.54 5.94
N GLU A 174 -3.41 17.22 6.92
CA GLU A 174 -3.01 17.29 8.32
C GLU A 174 -3.76 16.17 9.06
N ASP A 175 -3.03 15.21 9.62
CA ASP A 175 -3.61 14.15 10.46
C ASP A 175 -4.19 14.82 11.71
N PRO A 176 -5.53 14.88 11.90
CA PRO A 176 -6.12 15.56 13.05
C PRO A 176 -6.00 14.72 14.32
N LEU A 177 -5.41 13.51 14.24
CA LEU A 177 -5.07 12.72 15.41
C LEU A 177 -3.97 13.46 16.19
N HIS A 178 -4.39 14.25 17.18
CA HIS A 178 -3.54 14.46 18.34
C HIS A 178 -3.04 13.08 18.78
N GLU A 179 -1.72 12.91 18.87
CA GLU A 179 -1.04 11.68 19.27
C GLU A 179 -1.36 11.33 20.74
N ASP A 180 -2.62 11.06 21.08
CA ASP A 180 -2.99 10.38 22.31
C ASP A 180 -3.26 8.90 21.99
N PRO A 181 -2.33 8.00 22.34
CA PRO A 181 -2.48 6.56 22.18
C PRO A 181 -3.76 6.00 22.83
N HIS A 182 -4.39 6.72 23.77
CA HIS A 182 -5.61 6.31 24.47
C HIS A 182 -6.90 6.57 23.69
N GLU A 183 -6.86 7.39 22.63
CA GLU A 183 -8.03 7.67 21.77
C GLU A 183 -8.19 6.66 20.63
N SER A 184 -7.20 5.77 20.44
CA SER A 184 -7.31 4.70 19.46
C SER A 184 -8.27 3.61 19.97
N PRO A 185 -9.34 3.25 19.24
CA PRO A 185 -10.32 2.24 19.67
C PRO A 185 -9.76 0.81 19.71
N ILE A 186 -8.48 0.65 19.42
CA ILE A 186 -7.76 -0.63 19.42
C ILE A 186 -7.00 -0.75 20.75
N TYR A 187 -7.75 -0.93 21.85
CA TYR A 187 -7.16 -1.34 23.12
C TYR A 187 -6.54 -2.73 22.96
N PHE A 188 -5.30 -2.87 23.43
CA PHE A 188 -4.68 -4.15 23.69
C PHE A 188 -5.56 -4.95 24.66
N THR A 189 -5.93 -6.17 24.31
CA THR A 189 -6.55 -7.10 25.25
C THR A 189 -5.58 -7.39 26.39
N GLU A 190 -5.95 -7.04 27.63
CA GLU A 190 -5.24 -7.44 28.86
C GLU A 190 -5.48 -8.92 29.24
N GLU A 191 -5.72 -9.80 28.26
CA GLU A 191 -5.78 -11.23 28.53
C GLU A 191 -4.36 -11.79 28.58
N VAL A 192 -3.79 -11.77 29.79
CA VAL A 192 -2.67 -12.63 30.16
C VAL A 192 -3.18 -14.07 30.07
N CYS A 193 -2.75 -14.81 29.05
CA CYS A 193 -2.94 -16.25 29.00
C CYS A 193 -2.34 -16.89 30.26
N HIS A 194 -3.20 -17.50 31.08
CA HIS A 194 -2.81 -18.44 32.13
C HIS A 194 -2.63 -19.85 31.56
#